data_AF-A0A1K1N6K4-F1
#
_entry.id   AF-A0A1K1N6K4-F1
#
_cell.length_a   1.000
_cell.length_b   1.000
_cell.length_c   1.000
_cell.angle_alpha   90.00
_cell.angle_beta   90.00
_cell.angle_gamma   90.00
#
_symmetry.space_group_name_H-M   'P 1'
#
loop_
_entity.id
_entity.type
_entity.pdbx_description
1 polymer ?
#
loop_
_entity_poly.entity_id
_entity_poly.type
_entity_poly.pdbx_seq_one_letter_code
_entity_poly.pdbx_strand_id
1 'polypeptide(L)'
;MKKGVVLIHRILFSVNVVTLAASLVFFLIKWNDLPAEIGMHFDGDGNFNEFASKIYGFYPQVFGWLMTAGIALADHVIKKKDSGLKISEKGEMLFRSELLLTLDILLFIPTVIFSDWTYSVAVQQPLNAALVRSTMNIDLTIILISIIIQIMTCLKHRIRNDDTPGSNLFHRVSRLTAWLLAAGTVAALAESWDRHPCDEKLYYDPDYNGLAYFANFGSYLDKRLLLIPHALMIILLTVTEIISVKAGKKHNDRLVSLTDKLKLIFGLFFFWWNTQLDMEISIGMISAGLFVLLCTVSFVTYAIKKKAEKK
;
A
#
# COMPACT_ATOMS: atom_id res chain seq x y z
N MET A 1 17.97 3.39 19.11
CA MET A 1 18.13 4.19 17.87
C MET A 1 19.09 5.34 18.11
N LYS A 2 19.94 5.69 17.15
CA LYS A 2 20.87 6.82 17.28
C LYS A 2 20.12 8.15 17.22
N LYS A 3 20.52 9.12 18.06
CA LYS A 3 19.87 10.46 18.12
C LYS A 3 19.85 11.17 16.76
N GLY A 4 20.91 11.05 15.97
CA GLY A 4 20.99 11.66 14.63
C GLY A 4 19.92 11.14 13.66
N VAL A 5 19.64 9.83 13.65
CA VAL A 5 18.58 9.25 12.80
C VAL A 5 17.21 9.78 13.20
N VAL A 6 16.94 9.87 14.51
CA VAL A 6 15.67 10.41 15.01
C VAL A 6 15.49 11.87 14.59
N LEU A 7 16.57 12.65 14.60
CA LEU A 7 16.54 14.04 14.14
C LEU A 7 16.24 14.12 12.63
N ILE A 8 16.96 13.36 11.81
CA ILE A 8 16.75 13.31 10.35
C ILE A 8 15.30 12.93 10.05
N HIS A 9 14.79 11.85 10.65
CA HIS A 9 13.41 11.42 10.49
C HIS A 9 12.42 12.52 10.87
N ARG A 10 12.60 13.18 12.01
CA ARG A 10 11.72 14.29 12.42
C ARG A 10 11.71 15.43 11.41
N ILE A 11 12.87 15.76 10.84
CA ILE A 11 12.98 16.79 9.81
C ILE A 11 12.21 16.35 8.56
N LEU A 12 12.47 15.16 8.03
CA LEU A 12 11.81 14.64 6.82
C LEU A 12 10.29 14.53 7.01
N PHE A 13 9.85 13.96 8.12
CA PHE A 13 8.43 13.88 8.47
C PHE A 13 7.79 15.27 8.59
N SER A 14 8.47 16.22 9.24
CA SER A 14 7.96 17.60 9.38
C SER A 14 7.85 18.32 8.04
N VAL A 15 8.80 18.11 7.13
CA VAL A 15 8.73 18.65 5.77
C VAL A 15 7.46 18.16 5.07
N ASN A 16 7.13 16.87 5.18
CA ASN A 16 5.90 16.33 4.60
C ASN A 16 4.65 17.00 5.20
N VAL A 17 4.57 17.07 6.52
CA VAL A 17 3.44 17.68 7.26
C VAL A 17 3.26 19.16 6.90
N VAL A 18 4.35 19.93 6.90
CA VAL A 18 4.32 21.37 6.57
C VAL A 18 3.91 21.57 5.12
N THR A 19 4.34 20.71 4.19
CA THR A 19 3.97 20.80 2.77
C THR A 19 2.48 20.56 2.58
N LEU A 20 1.92 19.51 3.19
CA LEU A 20 0.47 19.26 3.14
C LEU A 20 -0.34 20.38 3.81
N ALA A 21 0.12 20.90 4.94
CA ALA A 21 -0.52 22.03 5.60
C ALA A 21 -0.49 23.31 4.74
N ALA A 22 0.64 23.60 4.10
CA ALA A 22 0.77 24.74 3.19
C ALA A 22 -0.12 24.58 1.96
N SER A 23 -0.20 23.36 1.41
CA SER A 23 -1.10 23.01 0.31
C SER A 23 -2.57 23.23 0.68
N LEU A 24 -3.00 22.79 1.88
CA LEU A 24 -4.35 23.05 2.38
C LEU A 24 -4.63 24.56 2.51
N VAL A 25 -3.72 25.31 3.13
CA VAL A 25 -3.85 26.77 3.29
C VAL A 25 -3.97 27.45 1.93
N PHE A 26 -3.15 27.04 0.95
CA PHE A 26 -3.22 27.56 -0.41
C PHE A 26 -4.58 27.29 -1.06
N PHE A 27 -5.11 26.07 -0.95
CA PHE A 27 -6.45 25.73 -1.44
C PHE A 27 -7.55 26.57 -0.78
N LEU A 28 -7.48 26.76 0.54
CA LEU A 28 -8.44 27.57 1.29
C LEU A 28 -8.41 29.05 0.88
N ILE A 29 -7.23 29.59 0.56
CA ILE A 29 -7.11 30.95 0.01
C ILE A 29 -7.84 31.06 -1.34
N LYS A 30 -7.76 30.03 -2.18
CA LYS A 30 -8.40 29.98 -3.51
C LYS A 30 -9.86 29.56 -3.50
N TRP A 31 -10.39 29.07 -2.38
CA TRP A 31 -11.72 28.47 -2.28
C TRP A 31 -12.88 29.34 -2.80
N ASN A 32 -12.82 30.65 -2.53
CA ASN A 32 -13.86 31.59 -2.95
C ASN A 32 -13.75 31.98 -4.43
N ASP A 33 -12.55 31.87 -5.00
CA ASP A 33 -12.29 32.16 -6.42
C ASP A 33 -12.65 30.97 -7.32
N LEU A 34 -12.79 29.76 -6.75
CA LEU A 34 -13.11 28.56 -7.49
C LEU A 34 -14.59 28.54 -7.96
N PRO A 35 -14.85 28.16 -9.22
CA PRO A 35 -16.20 27.92 -9.71
C PRO A 35 -16.89 26.79 -8.94
N ALA A 36 -18.22 26.69 -9.06
CA ALA A 36 -18.99 25.63 -8.39
C ALA A 36 -18.55 24.22 -8.85
N GLU A 37 -18.12 24.12 -10.10
CA GLU A 37 -17.60 22.90 -10.73
C GLU A 37 -16.15 23.13 -11.14
N ILE A 38 -15.26 22.21 -10.77
CA ILE A 38 -13.82 22.29 -10.98
C ILE A 38 -13.30 21.00 -11.60
N GLY A 39 -12.24 21.10 -12.40
CA GLY A 39 -11.46 19.93 -12.79
C GLY A 39 -10.84 19.31 -11.54
N MET A 40 -11.00 17.99 -11.36
CA MET A 40 -10.53 17.29 -10.14
C MET A 40 -9.63 16.10 -10.40
N HIS A 41 -9.70 15.46 -11.57
CA HIS A 41 -8.94 14.26 -11.90
C HIS A 41 -8.18 14.49 -13.20
N PHE A 42 -7.07 13.77 -13.38
CA PHE A 42 -6.15 13.96 -14.47
C PHE A 42 -5.99 12.70 -15.31
N ASP A 43 -5.86 12.85 -16.63
CA ASP A 43 -5.43 11.77 -17.51
C ASP A 43 -3.91 11.47 -17.36
N GLY A 44 -3.42 10.51 -18.15
CA GLY A 44 -2.00 10.12 -18.13
C GLY A 44 -1.02 11.22 -18.57
N ASP A 45 -1.50 12.26 -19.24
CA ASP A 45 -0.75 13.43 -19.70
C ASP A 45 -0.85 14.61 -18.72
N GLY A 46 -1.70 14.50 -17.69
CA GLY A 46 -1.91 15.51 -16.66
C GLY A 46 -3.02 16.51 -16.99
N ASN A 47 -3.79 16.32 -18.07
CA ASN A 47 -4.93 17.19 -18.36
C ASN A 47 -6.13 16.77 -17.52
N PHE A 48 -7.01 17.73 -17.21
CA PHE A 48 -8.26 17.39 -16.54
C PHE A 48 -9.12 16.48 -17.43
N ASN A 49 -9.55 15.35 -16.89
CA ASN A 49 -10.48 14.43 -17.55
C ASN A 49 -11.79 14.21 -16.78
N GLU A 50 -11.94 14.81 -15.60
CA GLU A 50 -13.16 14.75 -14.79
C GLU A 50 -13.42 16.09 -14.09
N PHE A 51 -14.69 16.49 -14.04
CA PHE A 51 -15.20 17.73 -13.44
C PHE A 51 -16.35 17.44 -12.46
N ALA A 52 -16.40 18.15 -11.33
CA ALA A 52 -17.38 17.96 -10.27
C ALA A 52 -17.37 19.12 -9.29
N SER A 53 -18.27 19.05 -8.30
CA SER A 53 -18.43 20.06 -7.26
C SER A 53 -17.12 20.42 -6.57
N LYS A 54 -16.92 21.71 -6.32
CA LYS A 54 -15.69 22.21 -5.69
C LYS A 54 -15.36 21.62 -4.32
N ILE A 55 -16.35 21.04 -3.63
CA ILE A 55 -16.12 20.28 -2.39
C ILE A 55 -15.18 19.09 -2.59
N TYR A 56 -15.16 18.48 -3.77
CA TYR A 56 -14.25 17.39 -4.10
C TYR A 56 -12.79 17.85 -4.20
N GLY A 57 -12.51 19.15 -4.27
CA GLY A 57 -11.15 19.69 -4.14
C GLY A 57 -10.50 19.40 -2.77
N PHE A 58 -11.28 19.03 -1.75
CA PHE A 58 -10.74 18.53 -0.47
C PHE A 58 -10.26 17.08 -0.52
N TYR A 59 -10.57 16.32 -1.58
CA TYR A 59 -10.14 14.93 -1.73
C TYR A 59 -8.62 14.71 -1.53
N PRO A 60 -7.72 15.40 -2.26
CA PRO A 60 -6.27 15.24 -2.06
C PRO A 60 -5.82 15.58 -0.62
N GLN A 61 -6.53 16.50 0.05
CA GLN A 61 -6.25 16.87 1.44
C GLN A 61 -6.60 15.75 2.40
N VAL A 62 -7.80 15.19 2.29
CA VAL A 62 -8.25 14.08 3.14
C VAL A 62 -7.31 12.88 2.99
N PHE A 63 -7.00 12.48 1.76
CA PHE A 63 -6.13 11.32 1.51
C PHE A 63 -4.67 11.57 1.93
N GLY A 64 -4.13 12.76 1.68
CA GLY A 64 -2.77 13.11 2.14
C GLY A 64 -2.63 13.05 3.66
N TRP A 65 -3.61 13.57 4.40
CA TRP A 65 -3.61 13.51 5.87
C TRP A 65 -3.84 12.09 6.41
N LEU A 66 -4.70 11.29 5.77
CA LEU A 66 -4.89 9.87 6.14
C LEU A 66 -3.60 9.06 5.97
N MET A 67 -2.88 9.25 4.86
CA MET A 67 -1.58 8.59 4.63
C MET A 67 -0.54 9.03 5.68
N THR A 68 -0.49 10.32 5.98
CA THR A 68 0.39 10.87 7.02
C THR A 68 0.08 10.26 8.39
N ALA A 69 -1.19 10.14 8.76
CA ALA A 69 -1.61 9.51 10.02
C ALA A 69 -1.23 8.02 10.06
N GLY A 70 -1.38 7.30 8.95
CA GLY A 70 -0.97 5.90 8.82
C GLY A 70 0.54 5.71 9.02
N ILE A 71 1.36 6.56 8.41
CA ILE A 71 2.82 6.53 8.58
C ILE A 71 3.22 6.91 10.01
N ALA A 72 2.61 7.95 10.60
CA ALA A 72 2.87 8.33 11.99
C ALA A 72 2.56 7.19 12.98
N LEU A 73 1.51 6.42 12.72
CA LEU A 73 1.17 5.23 13.50
C LEU A 73 2.22 4.13 13.30
N ALA A 74 2.65 3.87 12.07
CA ALA A 74 3.71 2.91 11.77
C ALA A 74 5.02 3.28 12.48
N ASP A 75 5.41 4.56 12.46
CA ASP A 75 6.58 5.09 13.16
C ASP A 75 6.49 4.86 14.67
N HIS A 76 5.31 5.09 15.24
CA HIS A 76 5.07 4.86 16.66
C HIS A 76 5.29 3.40 17.03
N VAL A 77 4.80 2.47 16.20
CA VAL A 77 4.99 1.03 16.37
C VAL A 77 6.47 0.69 16.24
N ILE A 78 7.15 1.14 15.18
CA ILE A 78 8.57 0.88 14.94
C ILE A 78 9.44 1.42 16.07
N LYS A 79 9.11 2.55 16.68
CA LYS A 79 9.87 3.13 17.81
C LYS A 79 9.63 2.42 19.15
N LYS A 80 8.50 1.74 19.32
CA LYS A 80 8.15 1.10 20.61
C LYS A 80 8.23 -0.41 20.61
N LYS A 81 8.28 -1.05 19.45
CA LYS A 81 8.25 -2.51 19.33
C LYS A 81 9.49 -3.00 18.60
N ASP A 82 10.02 -4.14 19.05
CA ASP A 82 11.06 -4.84 18.31
C ASP A 82 10.47 -5.47 17.06
N SER A 83 11.25 -5.51 15.99
CA SER A 83 10.88 -6.08 14.70
C SER A 83 10.51 -7.57 14.79
N GLY A 84 10.98 -8.24 15.85
CA GLY A 84 10.80 -9.67 16.04
C GLY A 84 11.68 -10.52 15.13
N LEU A 85 12.62 -9.90 14.42
CA LEU A 85 13.59 -10.58 13.59
C LEU A 85 14.68 -11.20 14.47
N LYS A 86 15.20 -12.36 14.05
CA LYS A 86 16.32 -13.04 14.73
C LYS A 86 17.65 -12.35 14.40
N ILE A 87 17.80 -11.10 14.82
CA ILE A 87 18.98 -10.26 14.58
C ILE A 87 19.55 -9.74 15.90
N SER A 88 20.84 -9.40 15.93
CA SER A 88 21.49 -8.83 17.12
C SER A 88 20.88 -7.48 17.48
N GLU A 89 21.03 -7.04 18.74
CA GLU A 89 20.55 -5.73 19.20
C GLU A 89 21.07 -4.57 18.32
N LYS A 90 22.33 -4.66 17.88
CA LYS A 90 22.90 -3.72 16.91
C LYS A 90 22.17 -3.79 15.56
N GLY A 91 21.87 -4.99 15.07
CA GLY A 91 21.11 -5.20 13.84
C GLY A 91 19.68 -4.66 13.95
N GLU A 92 19.01 -4.90 15.08
CA GLU A 92 17.66 -4.41 15.38
C GLU A 92 17.61 -2.88 15.36
N MET A 93 18.58 -2.24 16.02
CA MET A 93 18.69 -0.79 16.01
C MET A 93 18.89 -0.23 14.59
N LEU A 94 19.72 -0.87 13.76
CA LEU A 94 19.97 -0.46 12.38
C LEU A 94 18.73 -0.67 11.51
N PHE A 95 18.15 -1.87 11.56
CA PHE A 95 16.95 -2.22 10.80
C PHE A 95 15.79 -1.25 11.09
N ARG A 96 15.52 -0.96 12.36
CA ARG A 96 14.48 0.01 12.73
C ARG A 96 14.79 1.44 12.27
N SER A 97 16.06 1.81 12.23
CA SER A 97 16.50 3.12 11.71
C SER A 97 16.29 3.21 10.20
N GLU A 98 16.66 2.15 9.46
CA GLU A 98 16.47 2.03 8.02
C GLU A 98 14.99 2.02 7.64
N LEU A 99 14.18 1.25 8.38
CA LEU A 99 12.74 1.17 8.18
C LEU A 99 12.05 2.52 8.40
N LEU A 100 12.44 3.24 9.44
CA LEU A 100 11.90 4.58 9.74
C LEU A 100 12.17 5.56 8.58
N LEU A 101 13.41 5.60 8.07
CA LEU A 101 13.76 6.46 6.93
C LEU A 101 13.07 6.02 5.63
N THR A 102 12.84 4.71 5.45
CA THR A 102 12.10 4.20 4.29
C THR A 102 10.64 4.66 4.31
N LEU A 103 10.02 4.72 5.49
CA LEU A 103 8.67 5.24 5.65
C LEU A 103 8.60 6.76 5.39
N ASP A 104 9.63 7.52 5.73
CA ASP A 104 9.70 8.95 5.41
C ASP A 104 9.68 9.20 3.90
N ILE A 105 10.44 8.40 3.13
CA ILE A 105 10.44 8.47 1.66
C ILE A 105 9.11 7.98 1.08
N LEU A 106 8.54 6.92 1.66
CA LEU A 106 7.22 6.44 1.25
C LEU A 106 6.14 7.50 1.47
N LEU A 107 6.23 8.32 2.52
CA LEU A 107 5.31 9.44 2.77
C LEU A 107 5.55 10.63 1.82
N PHE A 108 6.76 10.79 1.32
CA PHE A 108 7.10 11.87 0.39
C PHE A 108 6.33 11.74 -0.94
N ILE A 109 6.16 10.51 -1.45
CA ILE A 109 5.38 10.22 -2.67
C ILE A 109 3.97 10.83 -2.63
N PRO A 110 3.06 10.43 -1.71
CA PRO A 110 1.72 10.99 -1.66
C PRO A 110 1.74 12.48 -1.29
N THR A 111 2.74 12.96 -0.54
CA THR A 111 2.85 14.38 -0.22
C THR A 111 3.04 15.23 -1.47
N VAL A 112 3.97 14.86 -2.35
CA VAL A 112 4.20 15.58 -3.61
C VAL A 112 3.00 15.46 -4.53
N ILE A 113 2.47 14.24 -4.71
CA ILE A 113 1.29 13.99 -5.57
C ILE A 113 0.11 14.85 -5.13
N PHE A 114 -0.28 14.80 -3.85
CA PHE A 114 -1.46 15.51 -3.37
C PHE A 114 -1.24 17.02 -3.28
N SER A 115 -0.01 17.48 -3.08
CA SER A 115 0.31 18.91 -3.11
C SER A 115 0.22 19.48 -4.52
N ASP A 116 0.78 18.78 -5.52
CA ASP A 116 0.70 19.18 -6.93
C ASP A 116 -0.74 19.08 -7.45
N TRP A 117 -1.44 18.00 -7.11
CA TRP A 117 -2.88 17.85 -7.38
C TRP A 117 -3.66 19.04 -6.84
N THR A 118 -3.47 19.37 -5.56
CA THR A 118 -4.17 20.48 -4.92
C THR A 118 -3.83 21.81 -5.59
N TYR A 119 -2.57 22.03 -5.95
CA TYR A 119 -2.17 23.23 -6.68
C TYR A 119 -2.94 23.32 -8.01
N SER A 120 -2.85 22.29 -8.84
CA SER A 120 -3.52 22.20 -10.14
C SER A 120 -5.03 22.42 -10.02
N VAL A 121 -5.68 21.82 -9.03
CA VAL A 121 -7.11 22.02 -8.76
C VAL A 121 -7.39 23.45 -8.24
N ALA A 122 -6.56 24.01 -7.38
CA ALA A 122 -6.77 25.36 -6.85
C ALA A 122 -6.62 26.47 -7.92
N VAL A 123 -5.76 26.25 -8.93
CA VAL A 123 -5.53 27.22 -10.02
C VAL A 123 -6.18 26.81 -11.34
N GLN A 124 -6.86 25.66 -11.39
CA GLN A 124 -7.48 25.09 -12.59
C GLN A 124 -6.48 24.98 -13.76
N GLN A 125 -5.33 24.36 -13.49
CA GLN A 125 -4.28 24.08 -14.48
C GLN A 125 -3.99 22.58 -14.55
N PRO A 126 -3.49 22.07 -15.70
CA PRO A 126 -3.02 20.69 -15.81
C PRO A 126 -2.01 20.33 -14.71
N LEU A 127 -2.03 19.06 -14.28
CA LEU A 127 -1.02 18.47 -13.39
C LEU A 127 0.32 18.41 -14.12
N ASN A 128 1.42 18.64 -13.39
CA ASN A 128 2.74 18.41 -13.95
C ASN A 128 3.07 16.92 -13.93
N ALA A 129 2.49 16.16 -14.87
CA ALA A 129 2.64 14.71 -14.95
C ALA A 129 4.11 14.26 -15.04
N ALA A 130 4.97 15.07 -15.65
CA ALA A 130 6.40 14.80 -15.72
C ALA A 130 7.08 14.89 -14.33
N LEU A 131 6.74 15.92 -13.55
CA LEU A 131 7.24 16.09 -12.17
C LEU A 131 6.75 14.95 -11.27
N VAL A 132 5.45 14.63 -11.31
CA VAL A 132 4.85 13.55 -10.52
C VAL A 132 5.52 12.22 -10.84
N ARG A 133 5.62 11.87 -12.13
CA ARG A 133 6.24 10.61 -12.58
C ARG A 133 7.72 10.52 -12.22
N SER A 134 8.46 11.62 -12.36
CA SER A 134 9.89 11.67 -12.01
C SER A 134 10.09 11.46 -10.51
N THR A 135 9.29 12.13 -9.69
CA THR A 135 9.34 12.00 -8.23
C THR A 135 9.03 10.57 -7.81
N MET A 136 7.93 9.99 -8.30
CA MET A 136 7.58 8.60 -8.03
C MET A 136 8.70 7.62 -8.39
N ASN A 137 9.32 7.78 -9.57
CA ASN A 137 10.40 6.90 -10.02
C ASN A 137 11.65 6.98 -9.13
N ILE A 138 12.03 8.19 -8.71
CA ILE A 138 13.17 8.42 -7.81
C ILE A 138 12.89 7.79 -6.45
N ASP A 139 11.73 8.07 -5.87
CA ASP A 139 11.36 7.58 -4.54
C ASP A 139 11.23 6.06 -4.53
N LEU A 140 10.59 5.46 -5.54
CA LEU A 140 10.49 4.00 -5.67
C LEU A 140 11.87 3.34 -5.78
N THR A 141 12.80 3.99 -6.48
CA THR A 141 14.19 3.52 -6.59
C THR A 141 14.90 3.58 -5.22
N ILE A 142 14.72 4.67 -4.47
CA ILE A 142 15.27 4.82 -3.11
C ILE A 142 14.66 3.78 -2.16
N ILE A 143 13.35 3.52 -2.26
CA ILE A 143 12.67 2.49 -1.48
C ILE A 143 13.23 1.10 -1.80
N LEU A 144 13.43 0.78 -3.09
CA LEU A 144 14.01 -0.50 -3.50
C LEU A 144 15.43 -0.69 -2.93
N ILE A 145 16.28 0.33 -3.04
CA ILE A 145 17.62 0.33 -2.46
C ILE A 145 17.54 0.15 -0.93
N SER A 146 16.60 0.83 -0.27
CA SER A 146 16.41 0.74 1.16
C SER A 146 15.97 -0.66 1.60
N ILE A 147 15.11 -1.32 0.85
CA ILE A 147 14.72 -2.71 1.09
C ILE A 147 15.92 -3.65 0.95
N ILE A 148 16.76 -3.45 -0.08
CA ILE A 148 18.00 -4.25 -0.26
C ILE A 148 18.92 -4.07 0.95
N ILE A 149 19.13 -2.83 1.40
CA ILE A 149 19.94 -2.52 2.59
C ILE A 149 19.36 -3.22 3.83
N GLN A 150 18.05 -3.14 4.05
CA GLN A 150 17.37 -3.81 5.17
C GLN A 150 17.57 -5.33 5.15
N ILE A 151 17.46 -5.95 3.97
CA ILE A 151 17.74 -7.39 3.79
C ILE A 151 19.20 -7.69 4.15
N MET A 152 20.14 -6.89 3.65
CA MET A 152 21.57 -7.05 3.95
C MET A 152 21.85 -6.89 5.45
N THR A 153 21.25 -5.91 6.12
CA THR A 153 21.33 -5.70 7.57
C THR A 153 20.81 -6.93 8.31
N CYS A 154 19.67 -7.48 7.89
CA CYS A 154 19.12 -8.70 8.47
C CYS A 154 20.05 -9.91 8.30
N LEU A 155 20.64 -10.09 7.12
CA LEU A 155 21.56 -11.20 6.84
C LEU A 155 22.85 -11.08 7.63
N LYS A 156 23.44 -9.88 7.68
CA LYS A 156 24.71 -9.61 8.36
C LYS A 156 24.62 -9.74 9.87
N HIS A 157 23.49 -9.35 10.46
CA HIS A 157 23.29 -9.34 11.91
C HIS A 157 22.45 -10.51 12.43
N ARG A 158 22.19 -11.52 11.60
CA ARG A 158 21.40 -12.69 11.96
C ARG A 158 22.04 -13.47 13.12
N ILE A 159 21.24 -13.73 14.16
CA ILE A 159 21.62 -14.66 15.24
C ILE A 159 21.31 -16.08 14.76
N ARG A 160 22.30 -16.98 14.84
CA ARG A 160 22.18 -18.38 14.37
C ARG A 160 21.50 -19.33 15.37
N ASN A 161 21.33 -18.95 16.63
CA ASN A 161 20.73 -19.81 17.65
C ASN A 161 19.20 -19.86 17.51
N ASP A 162 18.65 -21.08 17.49
CA ASP A 162 17.26 -21.36 17.14
C ASP A 162 16.24 -21.04 18.26
N ASP A 163 16.70 -20.76 19.47
CA ASP A 163 15.85 -20.69 20.68
C ASP A 163 15.21 -19.32 20.98
N THR A 164 15.32 -18.34 20.08
CA THR A 164 14.56 -17.09 20.25
C THR A 164 13.11 -17.32 19.80
N PRO A 165 12.12 -17.23 20.71
CA PRO A 165 10.71 -17.39 20.35
C PRO A 165 10.37 -16.33 19.31
N GLY A 166 9.87 -16.78 18.16
CA GLY A 166 9.39 -15.87 17.11
C GLY A 166 8.38 -14.91 17.72
N SER A 167 8.61 -13.60 17.55
CA SER A 167 7.81 -12.63 18.28
C SER A 167 6.32 -12.77 17.92
N ASN A 168 5.47 -12.82 18.94
CA ASN A 168 4.01 -12.74 18.82
C ASN A 168 3.57 -11.46 18.07
N LEU A 169 4.47 -10.48 17.93
CA LEU A 169 4.23 -9.24 17.21
C LEU A 169 4.11 -9.46 15.70
N PHE A 170 5.03 -10.19 15.06
CA PHE A 170 4.95 -10.42 13.61
C PHE A 170 3.64 -11.12 13.22
N HIS A 171 3.22 -12.08 14.04
CA HIS A 171 1.93 -12.75 13.89
C HIS A 171 0.75 -11.77 13.97
N ARG A 172 0.75 -10.86 14.95
CA ARG A 172 -0.33 -9.86 15.12
C ARG A 172 -0.34 -8.81 14.00
N VAL A 173 0.84 -8.31 13.63
CA VAL A 173 1.00 -7.28 12.60
C VAL A 173 0.64 -7.85 11.23
N SER A 174 1.10 -9.05 10.88
CA SER A 174 0.77 -9.68 9.60
C SER A 174 -0.74 -9.87 9.42
N ARG A 175 -1.43 -10.29 10.48
CA ARG A 175 -2.89 -10.40 10.52
C ARG A 175 -3.56 -9.04 10.36
N LEU A 176 -3.18 -8.06 11.17
CA LEU A 176 -3.77 -6.73 11.13
C LEU A 176 -3.58 -6.09 9.76
N THR A 177 -2.35 -6.10 9.22
CA THR A 177 -2.04 -5.54 7.90
C THR A 177 -2.86 -6.19 6.80
N ALA A 178 -2.95 -7.52 6.77
CA ALA A 178 -3.71 -8.21 5.73
C ALA A 178 -5.21 -7.86 5.76
N TRP A 179 -5.80 -7.74 6.96
CA TRP A 179 -7.20 -7.33 7.11
C TRP A 179 -7.43 -5.84 6.84
N LEU A 180 -6.47 -4.98 7.18
CA LEU A 180 -6.51 -3.56 6.81
C LEU A 180 -6.44 -3.37 5.30
N LEU A 181 -5.59 -4.13 4.61
CA LEU A 181 -5.55 -4.14 3.14
C LEU A 181 -6.89 -4.58 2.58
N ALA A 182 -7.49 -5.64 3.13
CA ALA A 182 -8.81 -6.09 2.72
C ALA A 182 -9.90 -5.02 2.92
N ALA A 183 -9.94 -4.37 4.09
CA ALA A 183 -10.86 -3.28 4.37
C ALA A 183 -10.64 -2.08 3.45
N GLY A 184 -9.37 -1.73 3.18
CA GLY A 184 -9.01 -0.68 2.23
C GLY A 184 -9.50 -0.97 0.82
N THR A 185 -9.44 -2.24 0.38
CA THR A 185 -10.02 -2.62 -0.92
C THR A 185 -11.54 -2.49 -0.96
N VAL A 186 -12.26 -2.78 0.15
CA VAL A 186 -13.72 -2.55 0.20
C VAL A 186 -14.02 -1.06 0.04
N ALA A 187 -13.26 -0.19 0.73
CA ALA A 187 -13.44 1.25 0.62
C ALA A 187 -13.16 1.76 -0.80
N ALA A 188 -12.07 1.30 -1.42
CA ALA A 188 -11.74 1.65 -2.81
C ALA A 188 -12.83 1.18 -3.79
N LEU A 189 -13.25 -0.09 -3.69
CA LEU A 189 -14.32 -0.64 -4.52
C LEU A 189 -15.64 0.09 -4.32
N ALA A 190 -15.97 0.51 -3.09
CA ALA A 190 -17.19 1.27 -2.83
C ALA A 190 -17.15 2.67 -3.43
N GLU A 191 -15.98 3.32 -3.41
CA GLU A 191 -15.80 4.64 -4.02
C GLU A 191 -15.87 4.57 -5.56
N SER A 192 -15.26 3.54 -6.14
CA SER A 192 -15.21 3.37 -7.59
C SER A 192 -16.43 2.65 -8.16
N TRP A 193 -17.26 2.02 -7.32
CA TRP A 193 -18.42 1.25 -7.74
C TRP A 193 -19.33 2.02 -8.69
N ASP A 194 -19.53 3.30 -8.37
CA ASP A 194 -20.38 4.23 -9.09
C ASP A 194 -19.61 5.02 -10.17
N ARG A 195 -18.26 4.96 -10.18
CA ARG A 195 -17.39 5.59 -11.21
C ARG A 195 -17.11 4.71 -12.43
N HIS A 196 -17.32 3.40 -12.31
CA HIS A 196 -17.27 2.44 -13.44
C HIS A 196 -18.58 2.37 -14.25
N PRO A 197 -19.16 3.50 -14.66
CA PRO A 197 -19.88 3.57 -15.92
C PRO A 197 -19.54 4.88 -16.67
N CYS A 198 -18.63 4.82 -17.62
CA CYS A 198 -18.40 5.96 -18.52
C CYS A 198 -18.70 5.56 -19.96
N ASP A 199 -19.96 5.74 -20.37
CA ASP A 199 -20.24 6.16 -21.74
C ASP A 199 -21.54 6.98 -21.79
N GLU A 200 -21.42 8.28 -22.05
CA GLU A 200 -22.55 9.19 -22.28
C GLU A 200 -23.43 8.74 -23.47
N LYS A 201 -22.93 7.84 -24.33
CA LYS A 201 -23.67 7.29 -25.48
C LYS A 201 -24.44 5.99 -25.21
N LEU A 202 -24.19 5.31 -24.10
CA LEU A 202 -24.95 4.11 -23.66
C LEU A 202 -25.79 4.38 -22.40
N TYR A 203 -25.78 5.63 -21.94
CA TYR A 203 -26.56 6.19 -20.81
C TYR A 203 -28.09 6.02 -20.94
N TYR A 204 -28.61 5.73 -22.14
CA TYR A 204 -30.05 5.65 -22.44
C TYR A 204 -30.53 4.30 -23.00
N ASP A 205 -29.71 3.24 -22.95
CA ASP A 205 -30.15 1.89 -23.33
C ASP A 205 -30.78 1.18 -22.11
N PRO A 206 -32.11 0.92 -22.10
CA PRO A 206 -32.80 0.34 -20.96
C PRO A 206 -32.41 -1.11 -20.64
N ASP A 207 -31.63 -1.77 -21.51
CA ASP A 207 -31.14 -3.15 -21.33
C ASP A 207 -29.65 -3.22 -20.88
N TYR A 208 -29.00 -2.08 -20.61
CA TYR A 208 -27.54 -2.03 -20.37
C TYR A 208 -27.14 -2.13 -18.88
N ASN A 209 -26.24 -3.08 -18.55
CA ASN A 209 -25.80 -3.38 -17.19
C ASN A 209 -24.27 -3.22 -17.00
N GLY A 210 -23.78 -1.98 -16.87
CA GLY A 210 -22.52 -1.61 -16.20
C GLY A 210 -21.26 -2.44 -16.47
N LEU A 211 -20.69 -2.35 -17.68
CA LEU A 211 -19.41 -2.98 -18.00
C LEU A 211 -18.23 -2.05 -17.63
N ALA A 212 -17.21 -2.60 -16.97
CA ALA A 212 -15.91 -1.94 -16.76
C ALA A 212 -14.87 -2.50 -17.74
N TYR A 213 -13.87 -1.71 -18.13
CA TYR A 213 -12.80 -2.21 -18.97
C TYR A 213 -11.76 -2.96 -18.14
N PHE A 214 -11.63 -4.28 -18.35
CA PHE A 214 -10.64 -5.08 -17.65
C PHE A 214 -9.41 -5.25 -18.56
N ALA A 215 -8.42 -4.38 -18.40
CA ALA A 215 -7.17 -4.42 -19.19
C ALA A 215 -6.45 -5.78 -19.16
N ASN A 216 -6.60 -6.56 -18.09
CA ASN A 216 -6.07 -7.93 -18.00
C ASN A 216 -6.72 -8.94 -18.95
N PHE A 217 -7.99 -8.73 -19.26
CA PHE A 217 -8.78 -9.57 -20.16
C PHE A 217 -8.95 -8.92 -21.54
N GLY A 218 -8.40 -7.72 -21.75
CA GLY A 218 -8.53 -6.95 -22.98
C GLY A 218 -9.99 -6.75 -23.42
N SER A 219 -10.92 -6.67 -22.47
CA SER A 219 -12.35 -6.68 -22.76
C SER A 219 -13.16 -5.92 -21.70
N TYR A 220 -14.30 -5.37 -22.14
CA TYR A 220 -15.33 -4.86 -21.26
C TYR A 220 -16.10 -6.02 -20.66
N LEU A 221 -16.13 -6.13 -19.34
CA LEU A 221 -16.81 -7.20 -18.62
C LEU A 221 -17.67 -6.60 -17.50
N ASP A 222 -18.55 -7.42 -16.93
CA ASP A 222 -19.38 -7.02 -15.80
C ASP A 222 -18.49 -6.48 -14.66
N LYS A 223 -18.71 -5.23 -14.24
CA LYS A 223 -17.93 -4.61 -13.16
C LYS A 223 -18.01 -5.37 -11.84
N ARG A 224 -19.06 -6.19 -11.64
CA ARG A 224 -19.16 -7.12 -10.49
C ARG A 224 -18.01 -8.13 -10.45
N LEU A 225 -17.29 -8.33 -11.56
CA LEU A 225 -16.06 -9.14 -11.57
C LEU A 225 -14.92 -8.49 -10.76
N LEU A 226 -14.97 -7.18 -10.47
CA LEU A 226 -14.07 -6.53 -9.49
C LEU A 226 -14.23 -7.13 -8.08
N LEU A 227 -15.35 -7.80 -7.79
CA LEU A 227 -15.55 -8.50 -6.52
C LEU A 227 -14.79 -9.82 -6.44
N ILE A 228 -14.36 -10.41 -7.56
CA ILE A 228 -13.71 -11.73 -7.57
C ILE A 228 -12.37 -11.71 -6.82
N PRO A 229 -11.40 -10.83 -7.15
CA PRO A 229 -10.12 -10.83 -6.44
C PRO A 229 -10.31 -10.43 -4.97
N HIS A 230 -11.32 -9.61 -4.67
CA HIS A 230 -11.69 -9.30 -3.29
C HIS A 230 -12.22 -10.53 -2.52
N ALA A 231 -13.18 -11.26 -3.10
CA ALA A 231 -13.70 -12.48 -2.51
C ALA A 231 -12.60 -13.54 -2.31
N LEU A 232 -11.71 -13.71 -3.29
CA LEU A 232 -10.55 -14.58 -3.19
C LEU A 232 -9.63 -14.17 -2.04
N MET A 233 -9.33 -12.88 -1.89
CA MET A 233 -8.57 -12.36 -0.76
C MET A 233 -9.23 -12.74 0.57
N ILE A 234 -10.51 -12.44 0.77
CA ILE A 234 -11.23 -12.74 2.02
C ILE A 234 -11.22 -14.23 2.33
N ILE A 235 -11.48 -15.09 1.33
CA ILE A 235 -11.44 -16.54 1.47
C ILE A 235 -10.04 -17.00 1.90
N LEU A 236 -8.99 -16.55 1.20
CA LEU A 236 -7.62 -16.97 1.49
C LEU A 236 -7.12 -16.46 2.86
N LEU A 237 -7.46 -15.23 3.24
CA LEU A 237 -7.16 -14.68 4.56
C LEU A 237 -7.89 -15.47 5.66
N THR A 238 -9.15 -15.82 5.45
CA THR A 238 -9.94 -16.62 6.39
C THR A 238 -9.40 -18.04 6.53
N VAL A 239 -9.09 -18.71 5.42
CA VAL A 239 -8.53 -20.07 5.42
C VAL A 239 -7.19 -20.10 6.13
N THR A 240 -6.29 -19.17 5.80
CA THR A 240 -4.98 -19.06 6.48
C THR A 240 -5.12 -18.69 7.95
N GLU A 241 -6.13 -17.90 8.34
CA GLU A 241 -6.46 -17.61 9.74
C GLU A 241 -6.86 -18.87 10.50
N ILE A 242 -7.80 -19.65 9.97
CA ILE A 242 -8.25 -20.91 10.58
C ILE A 242 -7.07 -21.88 10.73
N ILE A 243 -6.22 -22.02 9.72
CA ILE A 243 -5.02 -22.87 9.78
C ILE A 243 -4.05 -22.36 10.84
N SER A 244 -3.80 -21.05 10.89
CA SER A 244 -2.90 -20.42 11.85
C SER A 244 -3.36 -20.65 13.30
N VAL A 245 -4.64 -20.43 13.60
CA VAL A 245 -5.22 -20.64 14.93
C VAL A 245 -5.14 -22.12 15.33
N LYS A 246 -5.45 -23.05 14.42
CA LYS A 246 -5.32 -24.50 14.69
C LYS A 246 -3.86 -24.90 14.90
N ALA A 247 -2.92 -24.31 14.17
CA ALA A 247 -1.50 -24.54 14.32
C ALA A 247 -0.97 -24.03 15.67
N GLY A 248 -1.39 -22.83 16.09
CA GLY A 248 -1.05 -22.25 17.39
C GLY A 248 -1.56 -23.11 18.55
N LYS A 249 -2.79 -23.62 18.48
CA LYS A 249 -3.33 -24.58 19.48
C LYS A 249 -2.53 -25.89 19.58
N LYS A 250 -1.82 -26.26 18.52
CA LYS A 250 -0.96 -27.45 18.45
C LYS A 250 0.53 -27.14 18.66
N HIS A 251 0.87 -25.92 19.09
CA HIS A 251 2.25 -25.45 19.25
C HIS A 251 3.12 -25.64 18.00
N ASN A 252 2.53 -25.48 16.80
CA ASN A 252 3.25 -25.58 15.53
C ASN A 252 3.61 -24.18 15.00
N ASP A 253 4.62 -23.56 15.61
CA ASP A 253 5.06 -22.18 15.31
C ASP A 253 5.51 -21.99 13.86
N ARG A 254 6.00 -23.05 13.22
CA ARG A 254 6.44 -23.01 11.81
C ARG A 254 5.27 -22.88 10.86
N LEU A 255 4.18 -23.61 11.13
CA LEU A 255 2.97 -23.50 10.34
C LEU A 255 2.29 -22.14 10.59
N VAL A 256 2.31 -21.62 11.83
CA VAL A 256 1.88 -20.24 12.13
C VAL A 256 2.69 -19.25 11.29
N SER A 257 4.02 -19.35 11.30
CA SER A 257 4.89 -18.48 10.51
C SER A 257 4.64 -18.57 8.99
N LEU A 258 4.37 -19.76 8.45
CA LEU A 258 3.98 -19.92 7.06
C LEU A 258 2.67 -19.19 6.76
N THR A 259 1.63 -19.41 7.59
CA THR A 259 0.33 -18.76 7.39
C THR A 259 0.40 -17.24 7.48
N ASP A 260 1.24 -16.69 8.37
CA ASP A 260 1.43 -15.24 8.50
C ASP A 260 2.06 -14.62 7.25
N LYS A 261 3.05 -15.31 6.66
CA LYS A 261 3.65 -14.88 5.39
C LYS A 261 2.64 -14.94 4.24
N LEU A 262 1.89 -16.05 4.16
CA LEU A 262 0.87 -16.21 3.13
C LEU A 262 -0.23 -15.16 3.23
N LYS A 263 -0.67 -14.79 4.45
CA LYS A 263 -1.63 -13.70 4.65
C LYS A 263 -1.13 -12.38 4.09
N LEU A 264 0.12 -12.02 4.36
CA LEU A 264 0.71 -10.79 3.82
C LEU A 264 0.82 -10.85 2.30
N ILE A 265 1.28 -11.98 1.74
CA ILE A 265 1.39 -12.15 0.28
C ILE A 265 0.02 -12.06 -0.38
N PHE A 266 -1.00 -12.74 0.16
CA PHE A 266 -2.38 -12.69 -0.35
C PHE A 266 -2.98 -11.29 -0.21
N GLY A 267 -2.90 -10.68 0.96
CA GLY A 267 -3.41 -9.33 1.21
C GLY A 267 -2.80 -8.31 0.26
N LEU A 268 -1.47 -8.29 0.13
CA LEU A 268 -0.77 -7.36 -0.76
C LEU A 268 -1.09 -7.61 -2.23
N PHE A 269 -1.04 -8.87 -2.68
CA PHE A 269 -1.26 -9.19 -4.08
C PHE A 269 -2.68 -8.89 -4.53
N PHE A 270 -3.70 -9.28 -3.76
CA PHE A 270 -5.09 -9.05 -4.16
C PHE A 270 -5.53 -7.60 -3.93
N PHE A 271 -4.98 -6.89 -2.94
CA PHE A 271 -5.11 -5.44 -2.83
C PHE A 271 -4.57 -4.78 -4.11
N TRP A 272 -3.31 -5.07 -4.47
CA TRP A 272 -2.68 -4.56 -5.68
C TRP A 272 -3.46 -4.92 -6.94
N TRP A 273 -3.91 -6.17 -7.05
CA TRP A 273 -4.69 -6.64 -8.19
C TRP A 273 -5.98 -5.84 -8.35
N ASN A 274 -6.73 -5.65 -7.27
CA ASN A 274 -7.96 -4.85 -7.31
C ASN A 274 -7.65 -3.39 -7.64
N THR A 275 -6.64 -2.77 -7.05
CA THR A 275 -6.24 -1.39 -7.40
C THR A 275 -5.88 -1.25 -8.88
N GLN A 276 -5.15 -2.21 -9.45
CA GLN A 276 -4.80 -2.18 -10.87
C GLN A 276 -6.04 -2.34 -11.76
N LEU A 277 -6.94 -3.26 -11.43
CA LEU A 277 -8.21 -3.39 -12.15
C LEU A 277 -9.07 -2.13 -12.06
N ASP A 278 -9.12 -1.52 -10.89
CA ASP A 278 -9.87 -0.29 -10.63
C ASP A 278 -9.32 0.91 -11.41
N MET A 279 -8.01 0.94 -11.62
CA MET A 279 -7.32 1.94 -12.45
C MET A 279 -7.26 1.55 -13.93
N GLU A 280 -7.90 0.45 -14.33
CA GLU A 280 -7.85 -0.10 -15.70
C GLU A 280 -6.43 -0.42 -16.21
N ILE A 281 -5.51 -0.74 -15.29
CA ILE A 281 -4.12 -1.06 -15.60
C ILE A 281 -3.94 -2.58 -15.69
N SER A 282 -3.25 -3.03 -16.74
CA SER A 282 -2.88 -4.44 -16.90
C SER A 282 -1.87 -4.86 -15.83
N ILE A 283 -2.22 -5.92 -15.12
CA ILE A 283 -1.35 -6.66 -14.22
C ILE A 283 -0.44 -7.53 -15.09
N GLY A 284 0.76 -7.04 -15.34
CA GLY A 284 1.75 -7.76 -16.13
C GLY A 284 2.11 -9.13 -15.52
N MET A 285 2.56 -10.05 -16.38
CA MET A 285 3.05 -11.39 -15.99
C MET A 285 4.08 -11.36 -14.86
N ILE A 286 4.83 -10.26 -14.72
CA ILE A 286 5.81 -10.06 -13.65
C ILE A 286 5.14 -10.08 -12.27
N SER A 287 4.01 -9.39 -12.09
CA SER A 287 3.29 -9.32 -10.82
C SER A 287 2.73 -10.69 -10.41
N ALA A 288 2.12 -11.41 -11.36
CA ALA A 288 1.62 -12.76 -11.14
C ALA A 288 2.78 -13.75 -10.87
N GLY A 289 3.88 -13.63 -11.62
CA GLY A 289 5.09 -14.44 -11.42
C GLY A 289 5.72 -14.21 -10.05
N LEU A 290 5.80 -12.96 -9.59
CA LEU A 290 6.30 -12.61 -8.26
C LEU A 290 5.42 -13.21 -7.17
N PHE A 291 4.09 -13.15 -7.32
CA PHE A 291 3.16 -13.78 -6.39
C PHE A 291 3.38 -15.29 -6.26
N VAL A 292 3.44 -16.00 -7.39
CA VAL A 292 3.70 -17.45 -7.43
C VAL A 292 5.05 -17.78 -6.81
N LEU A 293 6.08 -16.99 -7.13
CA LEU A 293 7.42 -17.16 -6.58
C LEU A 293 7.44 -16.99 -5.06
N LEU A 294 6.84 -15.91 -4.52
CA LEU A 294 6.80 -15.64 -3.07
C LEU A 294 6.03 -16.72 -2.31
N CYS A 295 4.91 -17.20 -2.86
CA CYS A 295 4.17 -18.34 -2.31
C CYS A 295 5.04 -19.60 -2.30
N THR A 296 5.66 -19.93 -3.44
CA THR A 296 6.51 -21.11 -3.59
C THR A 296 7.69 -21.09 -2.63
N VAL A 297 8.42 -19.97 -2.53
CA VAL A 297 9.53 -19.79 -1.59
C VAL A 297 9.06 -19.98 -0.16
N SER A 298 7.88 -19.46 0.20
CA SER A 298 7.31 -19.63 1.54
C SER A 298 7.02 -21.09 1.87
N PHE A 299 6.39 -21.83 0.95
CA PHE A 299 6.11 -23.27 1.11
C PHE A 299 7.38 -24.12 1.14
N VAL A 300 8.33 -23.88 0.24
CA VAL A 300 9.62 -24.59 0.19
C VAL A 300 10.39 -24.37 1.49
N THR A 301 10.45 -23.13 1.99
CA THR A 301 11.10 -22.82 3.27
C THR A 301 10.46 -23.56 4.44
N TYR A 302 9.12 -23.66 4.46
CA TYR A 302 8.41 -24.44 5.47
C TYR A 302 8.73 -25.94 5.36
N ALA A 303 8.73 -26.51 4.15
CA ALA A 303 9.00 -27.93 3.92
C ALA A 303 10.43 -28.32 4.33
N ILE A 304 11.43 -27.50 3.98
CA ILE A 304 12.84 -27.71 4.37
C ILE A 304 12.96 -27.73 5.89
N LYS A 305 12.39 -26.74 6.58
CA LYS A 305 12.42 -26.66 8.05
C LYS A 305 11.74 -27.88 8.68
N LYS A 306 10.53 -28.22 8.23
CA LYS A 306 9.78 -29.39 8.72
C LYS A 306 10.55 -30.71 8.54
N LYS A 307 11.32 -30.87 7.47
CA LYS A 307 12.14 -32.07 7.24
C LYS A 307 13.34 -32.14 8.18
N ALA A 308 13.92 -31.01 8.57
CA ALA A 308 15.04 -30.95 9.51
C ALA A 308 14.67 -31.36 10.95
N GLU A 309 13.39 -31.33 11.33
CA GLU A 309 12.89 -31.82 12.64
C GLU A 309 12.73 -33.34 12.74
N LYS A 310 12.64 -34.02 11.59
CA LYS A 310 12.48 -35.48 11.56
C LYS A 310 13.82 -36.22 11.53
N LYS A 311 14.93 -35.48 11.55
CA LYS A 311 16.30 -35.99 11.62
C LYS A 311 16.86 -35.68 12.99
#